data_AF-A0A7S1G6A4-F1
#
_entry.id   AF-A0A7S1G6A4-F1
#
_cell.length_a   1.000
_cell.length_b   1.000
_cell.length_c   1.000
_cell.angle_alpha   90.00
_cell.angle_beta   90.00
_cell.angle_gamma   90.00
#
_symmetry.space_group_name_H-M   'P 1'
#
loop_
_entity.id
_entity.type
_entity.pdbx_description
1 polymer ?
#
loop_
_entity_poly.entity_id
_entity_poly.type
_entity_poly.pdbx_seq_one_letter_code
_entity_poly.pdbx_strand_id
1 'polypeptide(L)'
;YIVFLQLFETAAEAGGTGTGAASGYRAHTKLSETSGTGWASVDGSNWQYFGWSAAALAWPGNGGAPLVVGGAYGDNNGGAYAGAVYVMLLSSSARDGSVASVAKLSATHGGVAAAGLAIAAHDRWGASTAALPDLDGDGAGELMVGSHGGHQYADILFLSSSSNGVAP
;
A
#
# COMPACT_ATOMS: atom_id res chain seq x y z
N TYR A 1 -9.35 -12.73 -7.56
CA TYR A 1 -10.35 -13.21 -6.59
C TYR A 1 -9.60 -13.65 -5.35
N ILE A 2 -9.58 -12.83 -4.30
CA ILE A 2 -9.06 -13.27 -3.00
C ILE A 2 -10.27 -13.70 -2.18
N VAL A 3 -10.36 -14.99 -1.91
CA VAL A 3 -11.35 -15.58 -1.00
C VAL A 3 -10.64 -15.78 0.33
N PHE A 4 -11.07 -15.07 1.38
CA PHE A 4 -10.66 -15.37 2.75
C PHE A 4 -11.56 -16.50 3.28
N LEU A 5 -10.98 -17.69 3.51
CA LEU A 5 -11.59 -18.71 4.37
C LEU A 5 -10.94 -18.60 5.75
N GLN A 6 -11.75 -18.38 6.79
CA GLN A 6 -11.30 -18.50 8.17
C GLN A 6 -12.14 -19.56 8.89
N LEU A 7 -11.46 -20.62 9.33
CA LEU A 7 -12.00 -21.66 10.21
C LEU A 7 -12.07 -21.08 11.63
N PHE A 8 -13.22 -21.16 12.30
CA PHE A 8 -13.36 -20.75 13.69
C PHE A 8 -13.36 -21.97 14.61
N GLU A 9 -12.40 -22.03 15.52
CA GLU A 9 -12.61 -22.52 16.89
C GLU A 9 -12.28 -21.33 17.80
N THR A 10 -13.03 -20.97 18.84
CA THR A 10 -13.24 -21.78 20.03
C THR A 10 -14.27 -21.12 20.96
N ALA A 11 -14.85 -21.98 21.81
CA ALA A 11 -15.24 -21.82 23.22
C ALA A 11 -16.15 -20.65 23.65
N ALA A 12 -17.30 -21.04 24.20
CA ALA A 12 -18.24 -20.20 24.92
C ALA A 12 -17.77 -19.90 26.36
N GLU A 13 -18.06 -18.68 26.83
CA GLU A 13 -18.54 -18.26 28.16
C GLU A 13 -18.77 -16.74 28.09
N ALA A 14 -19.65 -16.05 28.81
CA ALA A 14 -20.93 -16.30 29.45
C ALA A 14 -21.50 -14.89 29.77
N GLY A 15 -22.81 -14.69 29.59
CA GLY A 15 -23.57 -13.60 30.25
C GLY A 15 -23.49 -12.19 29.64
N GLY A 16 -24.29 -11.91 28.60
CA GLY A 16 -24.54 -10.54 28.15
C GLY A 16 -25.69 -10.47 27.15
N THR A 17 -26.85 -9.97 27.58
CA THR A 17 -28.06 -9.79 26.76
C THR A 17 -27.92 -8.56 25.86
N GLY A 18 -27.49 -8.77 24.62
CA GLY A 18 -27.52 -7.78 23.55
C GLY A 18 -27.67 -8.51 22.22
N THR A 19 -28.76 -8.21 21.52
CA THR A 19 -29.23 -8.87 20.29
C THR A 19 -28.11 -9.21 19.32
N GLY A 20 -27.88 -10.51 19.14
CA GLY A 20 -26.92 -11.04 18.19
C GLY A 20 -27.23 -10.63 16.76
N ALA A 21 -26.29 -9.93 16.16
CA ALA A 21 -25.85 -10.22 14.81
C ALA A 21 -24.33 -10.31 14.86
N ALA A 22 -23.80 -11.53 15.00
CA ALA A 22 -22.44 -11.83 14.60
C ALA A 22 -22.36 -11.69 13.07
N SER A 23 -22.25 -10.45 12.61
CA SER A 23 -21.99 -10.12 11.21
C SER A 23 -20.49 -9.87 11.09
N GLY A 24 -19.78 -10.74 10.38
CA GLY A 24 -18.31 -10.73 10.20
C GLY A 24 -17.74 -9.53 9.43
N TYR A 25 -18.44 -8.40 9.42
CA TYR A 25 -18.04 -7.15 8.78
C TYR A 25 -18.48 -5.98 9.66
N ARG A 26 -17.54 -5.09 10.01
CA ARG A 26 -17.75 -3.99 10.97
C ARG A 26 -17.71 -2.60 10.35
N ALA A 27 -16.82 -2.36 9.39
CA ALA A 27 -16.66 -1.06 8.71
C ALA A 27 -15.80 -1.22 7.45
N HIS A 28 -15.82 -0.20 6.58
CA HIS A 28 -14.86 -0.05 5.47
C HIS A 28 -14.54 1.43 5.25
N THR A 29 -13.36 1.66 4.68
CA THR A 29 -12.95 2.94 4.10
C THR A 29 -12.66 2.71 2.64
N LYS A 30 -13.31 3.47 1.76
CA LYS A 30 -13.00 3.43 0.34
C LYS A 30 -11.82 4.36 0.07
N LEU A 31 -10.83 3.84 -0.66
CA LEU A 31 -9.69 4.59 -1.16
C LEU A 31 -9.75 4.54 -2.69
N SER A 32 -9.91 5.70 -3.33
CA SER A 32 -9.93 5.85 -4.79
C SER A 32 -9.51 7.26 -5.20
N GLU A 33 -9.36 7.48 -6.50
CA GLU A 33 -9.12 8.81 -7.09
C GLU A 33 -10.18 9.86 -6.73
N THR A 34 -11.38 9.43 -6.32
CA THR A 34 -12.54 10.25 -5.97
C THR A 34 -12.97 10.12 -4.51
N SER A 35 -12.32 9.27 -3.70
CA SER A 35 -12.74 9.04 -2.32
C SER A 35 -11.57 8.65 -1.41
N GLY A 36 -11.62 9.13 -0.16
CA GLY A 36 -10.51 9.08 0.78
C GLY A 36 -9.99 10.50 1.08
N THR A 37 -9.43 10.73 2.26
CA THR A 37 -8.84 12.02 2.66
C THR A 37 -7.40 12.14 2.13
N GLY A 38 -7.05 13.25 1.47
CA GLY A 38 -5.66 13.55 1.06
C GLY A 38 -5.23 13.16 -0.37
N TRP A 39 -6.16 12.71 -1.23
CA TRP A 39 -5.85 12.10 -2.54
C TRP A 39 -5.80 13.08 -3.71
N ALA A 40 -6.54 14.19 -3.61
CA ALA A 40 -6.78 15.12 -4.71
C ALA A 40 -5.52 15.85 -5.22
N SER A 41 -4.41 15.80 -4.49
CA SER A 41 -3.16 16.49 -4.83
C SER A 41 -2.03 15.59 -5.34
N VAL A 42 -2.21 14.26 -5.42
CA VAL A 42 -1.06 13.38 -5.68
C VAL A 42 -0.69 13.28 -7.16
N ASP A 43 -1.63 13.23 -8.13
CA ASP A 43 -1.24 13.24 -9.57
C ASP A 43 -2.36 13.39 -10.63
N GLY A 44 -3.47 14.07 -10.34
CA GLY A 44 -4.38 14.61 -11.37
C GLY A 44 -5.06 13.70 -12.44
N SER A 45 -4.69 12.43 -12.69
CA SER A 45 -5.41 11.45 -13.57
C SER A 45 -4.67 10.13 -13.92
N ASN A 46 -3.53 9.75 -13.32
CA ASN A 46 -2.77 8.54 -13.75
C ASN A 46 -2.98 7.26 -12.93
N TRP A 47 -4.02 7.16 -12.11
CA TRP A 47 -4.36 6.02 -11.23
C TRP A 47 -4.78 4.72 -11.94
N GLN A 48 -4.38 4.53 -13.19
CA GLN A 48 -4.86 3.45 -14.04
C GLN A 48 -4.53 2.10 -13.38
N TYR A 49 -5.60 1.40 -13.00
CA TYR A 49 -5.57 0.13 -12.27
C TYR A 49 -5.01 0.19 -10.83
N PHE A 50 -5.17 1.31 -10.12
CA PHE A 50 -4.92 1.34 -8.67
C PHE A 50 -5.68 0.23 -7.92
N GLY A 51 -5.02 -0.40 -6.96
CA GLY A 51 -5.56 -1.52 -6.20
C GLY A 51 -5.38 -2.88 -6.88
N TRP A 52 -4.62 -2.94 -7.98
CA TRP A 52 -4.32 -4.21 -8.66
C TRP A 52 -3.51 -5.17 -7.79
N SER A 53 -2.57 -4.64 -7.03
CA SER A 53 -1.82 -5.37 -6.01
C SER A 53 -1.90 -4.62 -4.69
N ALA A 54 -1.78 -5.34 -3.58
CA ALA A 54 -1.74 -4.73 -2.26
C ALA A 54 -0.82 -5.48 -1.30
N ALA A 55 -0.17 -4.71 -0.41
CA ALA A 55 0.61 -5.22 0.70
C ALA A 55 0.37 -4.36 1.94
N ALA A 56 0.52 -4.95 3.12
CA ALA A 56 0.50 -4.25 4.39
C ALA A 56 1.83 -4.47 5.10
N LEU A 57 2.51 -3.39 5.47
CA LEU A 57 3.84 -3.43 6.06
C LEU A 57 3.78 -3.02 7.52
N ALA A 58 4.60 -3.69 8.33
CA ALA A 58 4.90 -3.22 9.67
C ALA A 58 5.62 -1.88 9.57
N TRP A 59 5.19 -0.93 10.39
CA TRP A 59 5.74 0.42 10.39
C TRP A 59 5.87 0.93 11.82
N PRO A 60 7.08 1.33 12.26
CA PRO A 60 7.29 1.76 13.63
C PRO A 60 6.83 3.21 13.87
N GLY A 61 6.72 4.01 12.81
CA GLY A 61 6.24 5.39 12.87
C GLY A 61 4.74 5.48 13.19
N ASN A 62 4.29 6.69 13.58
CA ASN A 62 2.87 6.99 13.84
C ASN A 62 2.20 6.00 14.83
N GLY A 63 2.86 5.67 15.92
CA GLY A 63 2.30 4.78 16.95
C GLY A 63 2.06 3.34 16.47
N GLY A 64 2.82 2.86 15.47
CA GLY A 64 2.74 1.50 14.96
C GLY A 64 1.65 1.28 13.91
N ALA A 65 1.06 2.35 13.36
CA ALA A 65 0.04 2.23 12.32
C ALA A 65 0.67 1.67 11.02
N PRO A 66 0.09 0.63 10.40
CA PRO A 66 0.69 -0.02 9.25
C PRO A 66 0.71 0.89 8.03
N LEU A 67 1.67 0.65 7.14
CA LEU A 67 1.63 1.17 5.77
C LEU A 67 0.78 0.22 4.91
N VAL A 68 -0.14 0.80 4.14
CA VAL A 68 -0.86 0.07 3.09
C VAL A 68 -0.26 0.47 1.75
N VAL A 69 0.03 -0.51 0.91
CA VAL A 69 0.53 -0.30 -0.44
C VAL A 69 -0.53 -0.71 -1.45
N GLY A 70 -0.75 0.13 -2.46
CA GLY A 70 -1.60 -0.17 -3.60
C GLY A 70 -0.83 -0.01 -4.91
N GLY A 71 -0.74 -1.07 -5.70
CA GLY A 71 -0.14 -1.04 -7.03
C GLY A 71 -1.07 -0.44 -8.07
N ALA A 72 -0.51 0.36 -8.99
CA ALA A 72 -1.18 0.97 -10.13
C ALA A 72 -0.32 0.77 -11.39
N TYR A 73 -0.27 -0.46 -11.88
CA TYR A 73 0.67 -0.81 -12.97
C TYR A 73 0.36 -0.10 -14.30
N GLY A 74 -0.84 0.47 -14.47
CA GLY A 74 -1.19 1.24 -15.65
C GLY A 74 -0.79 2.71 -15.60
N ASP A 75 -0.19 3.16 -14.50
CA ASP A 75 0.26 4.53 -14.34
C ASP A 75 1.25 4.93 -15.44
N ASN A 76 1.09 6.16 -15.94
CA ASN A 76 1.81 6.64 -17.13
C ASN A 76 2.98 7.58 -16.79
N ASN A 77 3.30 7.79 -15.52
CA ASN A 77 4.40 8.65 -15.11
C ASN A 77 5.74 8.00 -15.46
N GLY A 78 6.47 8.59 -16.42
CA GLY A 78 7.70 8.05 -16.99
C GLY A 78 7.53 7.26 -18.28
N GLY A 79 6.29 7.11 -18.78
CA GLY A 79 5.99 6.42 -20.02
C GLY A 79 4.69 5.63 -19.94
N ALA A 80 4.14 5.24 -21.10
CA ALA A 80 2.89 4.49 -21.15
C ALA A 80 2.99 3.18 -20.34
N TYR A 81 2.11 2.96 -19.36
CA TYR A 81 2.12 1.79 -18.48
C TYR A 81 3.47 1.54 -17.79
N ALA A 82 4.21 2.61 -17.45
CA ALA A 82 5.43 2.49 -16.65
C ALA A 82 5.12 1.89 -15.26
N GLY A 83 3.99 2.32 -14.68
CA GLY A 83 3.48 1.81 -13.42
C GLY A 83 3.94 2.62 -12.20
N ALA A 84 3.24 2.40 -11.09
CA ALA A 84 3.45 3.08 -9.82
C ALA A 84 3.01 2.21 -8.65
N VAL A 85 3.49 2.55 -7.46
CA VAL A 85 2.90 2.12 -6.18
C VAL A 85 2.57 3.34 -5.34
N TYR A 86 1.50 3.24 -4.57
CA TYR A 86 1.10 4.24 -3.60
C TYR A 86 1.28 3.67 -2.21
N VAL A 87 2.04 4.38 -1.38
CA VAL A 87 2.31 4.05 0.02
C VAL A 87 1.44 4.95 0.89
N MET A 88 0.56 4.36 1.67
CA MET A 88 -0.42 5.07 2.49
C MET A 88 -0.14 4.81 3.96
N LEU A 89 0.02 5.88 4.73
CA LEU A 89 0.10 5.81 6.18
C LEU A 89 -1.31 5.92 6.75
N LEU A 90 -1.76 4.90 7.49
CA LEU A 90 -3.06 4.94 8.15
C LEU A 90 -3.01 5.83 9.40
N SER A 91 -4.14 6.44 9.73
CA SER A 91 -4.30 7.21 10.96
C SER A 91 -4.29 6.27 12.17
N SER A 92 -3.36 6.50 13.08
CA SER A 92 -3.23 5.75 14.33
C SER A 92 -4.30 6.11 15.35
N SER A 93 -4.81 7.34 15.29
CA SER A 93 -5.81 7.85 16.22
C SER A 93 -7.25 7.47 15.86
N ALA A 94 -7.54 7.28 14.57
CA ALA A 94 -8.93 7.20 14.12
C ALA A 94 -9.52 5.77 14.10
N ARG A 95 -8.72 4.69 14.14
CA ARG A 95 -9.17 3.27 14.20
C ARG A 95 -10.25 2.88 13.16
N ASP A 96 -10.49 3.73 12.17
CA ASP A 96 -11.61 3.68 11.22
C ASP A 96 -11.14 3.47 9.78
N GLY A 97 -9.85 3.16 9.59
CA GLY A 97 -9.22 2.98 8.28
C GLY A 97 -8.92 4.29 7.53
N SER A 98 -9.06 5.45 8.17
CA SER A 98 -8.68 6.73 7.58
C SER A 98 -7.17 6.80 7.28
N VAL A 99 -6.84 7.53 6.22
CA VAL A 99 -5.47 7.70 5.72
C VAL A 99 -4.94 9.04 6.20
N ALA A 100 -3.81 9.01 6.89
CA ALA A 100 -3.11 10.18 7.41
C ALA A 100 -2.29 10.87 6.32
N SER A 101 -1.58 10.10 5.50
CA SER A 101 -0.78 10.62 4.38
C SER A 101 -0.63 9.57 3.27
N VAL A 102 -0.33 10.04 2.05
CA VAL A 102 -0.10 9.20 0.87
C VAL A 102 1.14 9.70 0.13
N ALA A 103 2.04 8.78 -0.22
CA ALA A 103 3.12 9.01 -1.15
C ALA A 103 2.94 8.16 -2.42
N LYS A 104 3.27 8.73 -3.57
CA LYS A 104 3.38 8.01 -4.84
C LYS A 104 4.84 7.73 -5.15
N LEU A 105 5.14 6.49 -5.51
CA LEU A 105 6.41 6.07 -6.08
C LEU A 105 6.18 5.71 -7.55
N SER A 106 6.94 6.33 -8.44
CA SER A 106 6.91 6.06 -9.90
C SER A 106 8.22 6.54 -10.52
N ALA A 107 8.41 6.34 -11.82
CA ALA A 107 9.59 6.84 -12.52
C ALA A 107 9.85 8.35 -12.31
N THR A 108 8.81 9.15 -12.00
CA THR A 108 8.91 10.60 -11.81
C THR A 108 8.49 11.10 -10.43
N HIS A 109 8.18 10.21 -9.47
CA HIS A 109 7.70 10.59 -8.13
C HIS A 109 8.35 9.76 -7.02
N GLY A 110 8.41 10.33 -5.81
CA GLY A 110 8.88 9.62 -4.62
C GLY A 110 10.40 9.42 -4.57
N GLY A 111 11.16 10.09 -5.46
CA GLY A 111 12.63 10.09 -5.42
C GLY A 111 13.31 8.80 -5.87
N VAL A 112 12.56 7.77 -6.26
CA VAL A 112 13.12 6.44 -6.61
C VAL A 112 14.09 6.51 -7.79
N ALA A 113 13.84 7.38 -8.78
CA ALA A 113 14.76 7.60 -9.89
C ALA A 113 16.10 8.22 -9.44
N ALA A 114 16.07 9.14 -8.45
CA ALA A 114 17.29 9.71 -7.87
C ALA A 114 18.07 8.67 -7.04
N ALA A 115 17.39 7.65 -6.53
CA ALA A 115 17.99 6.49 -5.87
C ALA A 115 18.50 5.42 -6.86
N GLY A 116 18.43 5.67 -8.18
CA GLY A 116 18.94 4.77 -9.21
C GLY A 116 17.93 3.73 -9.72
N LEU A 117 16.68 3.75 -9.25
CA LEU A 117 15.64 2.87 -9.79
C LEU A 117 15.16 3.38 -11.15
N ALA A 118 15.38 2.58 -12.19
CA ALA A 118 14.90 2.86 -13.53
C ALA A 118 13.58 2.13 -13.80
N ILE A 119 12.52 2.89 -14.05
CA ILE A 119 11.21 2.36 -14.47
C ILE A 119 10.94 2.93 -15.86
N ALA A 120 10.85 2.07 -16.86
CA ALA A 120 10.65 2.44 -18.25
C ALA A 120 9.19 2.29 -18.68
N ALA A 121 8.87 2.83 -19.85
CA ALA A 121 7.58 2.61 -20.49
C ALA A 121 7.29 1.11 -20.63
N HIS A 122 6.04 0.75 -20.37
CA HIS A 122 5.48 -0.59 -20.42
C HIS A 122 5.95 -1.56 -19.35
N ASP A 123 6.80 -1.19 -18.39
CA ASP A 123 7.28 -2.10 -17.35
C ASP A 123 6.16 -2.63 -16.46
N ARG A 124 5.09 -1.85 -16.24
CA ARG A 124 3.98 -2.22 -15.36
C ARG A 124 4.46 -2.45 -13.93
N TRP A 125 5.38 -1.62 -13.48
CA TRP A 125 5.88 -1.65 -12.10
C TRP A 125 4.73 -1.43 -11.12
N GLY A 126 4.68 -2.22 -10.05
CA GLY A 126 3.52 -2.26 -9.14
C GLY A 126 2.46 -3.30 -9.50
N ALA A 127 2.66 -4.11 -10.54
CA ALA A 127 1.74 -5.19 -10.89
C ALA A 127 1.66 -6.32 -9.84
N SER A 128 2.69 -6.47 -9.01
CA SER A 128 2.64 -7.31 -7.82
C SER A 128 3.39 -6.64 -6.68
N THR A 129 2.90 -6.78 -5.46
CA THR A 129 3.53 -6.27 -4.25
C THR A 129 3.53 -7.33 -3.16
N ALA A 130 4.58 -7.36 -2.35
CA ALA A 130 4.66 -8.22 -1.18
C ALA A 130 5.39 -7.51 -0.05
N ALA A 131 4.88 -7.66 1.17
CA ALA A 131 5.60 -7.23 2.37
C ALA A 131 6.71 -8.22 2.69
N LEU A 132 7.88 -7.69 3.03
CA LEU A 132 9.02 -8.42 3.55
C LEU A 132 9.20 -8.04 5.03
N PRO A 133 9.75 -8.95 5.85
CA PRO A 133 10.19 -8.59 7.20
C PRO A 133 11.36 -7.62 7.10
N ASP A 134 11.53 -6.77 8.12
CA ASP A 134 12.69 -5.88 8.29
C ASP A 134 14.02 -6.62 8.02
N LEU A 135 14.68 -6.25 6.92
CA LEU A 135 15.92 -6.84 6.42
C LEU A 135 17.15 -5.98 6.75
N ASP A 136 16.99 -4.67 6.94
CA ASP A 136 18.10 -3.75 7.26
C ASP A 136 18.22 -3.37 8.74
N GLY A 137 17.26 -3.75 9.56
CA GLY A 137 17.24 -3.56 11.01
C GLY A 137 16.79 -2.17 11.45
N ASP A 138 16.10 -1.40 10.60
CA ASP A 138 15.58 -0.07 10.94
C ASP A 138 14.23 -0.10 11.69
N GLY A 139 13.62 -1.28 11.81
CA GLY A 139 12.36 -1.52 12.49
C GLY A 139 11.12 -1.41 11.59
N ALA A 140 11.26 -1.02 10.32
CA ALA A 140 10.21 -1.04 9.30
C ALA A 140 10.33 -2.27 8.39
N GLY A 141 9.20 -2.78 7.90
CA GLY A 141 9.23 -3.84 6.89
C GLY A 141 9.51 -3.30 5.49
N GLU A 142 10.20 -4.08 4.66
CA GLU A 142 10.48 -3.75 3.27
C GLU A 142 9.36 -4.16 2.31
N LEU A 143 9.38 -3.55 1.14
CA LEU A 143 8.42 -3.79 0.08
C LEU A 143 9.10 -4.45 -1.12
N MET A 144 8.61 -5.60 -1.56
CA MET A 144 8.94 -6.12 -2.90
C MET A 144 7.92 -5.61 -3.92
N VAL A 145 8.39 -5.09 -5.05
CA VAL A 145 7.55 -4.63 -6.17
C VAL A 145 7.95 -5.33 -7.45
N GLY A 146 7.00 -5.99 -8.09
CA GLY A 146 7.21 -6.70 -9.35
C GLY A 146 6.80 -5.89 -10.58
N SER A 147 7.49 -6.19 -11.67
CA SER A 147 7.31 -5.66 -13.01
C SER A 147 7.33 -6.85 -13.98
N HIS A 148 6.31 -6.97 -14.82
CA HIS A 148 6.17 -8.10 -15.74
C HIS A 148 5.85 -7.68 -17.18
N GLY A 149 5.96 -6.39 -17.46
CA GLY A 149 5.61 -5.80 -18.75
C GLY A 149 6.78 -5.81 -19.72
N GLY A 150 7.23 -4.63 -20.13
CA GLY A 150 8.30 -4.39 -21.10
C GLY A 150 9.60 -5.06 -20.66
N HIS A 151 10.12 -4.63 -19.51
CA HIS A 151 11.13 -5.38 -18.77
C HIS A 151 10.49 -6.21 -17.65
N GLN A 152 11.16 -7.29 -17.27
CA GLN A 152 10.67 -8.23 -16.27
C GLN A 152 11.67 -8.28 -15.13
N TYR A 153 11.28 -7.78 -13.97
CA TYR A 153 12.14 -7.63 -12.81
C TYR A 153 11.32 -7.47 -11.53
N ALA A 154 12.00 -7.48 -10.39
CA ALA A 154 11.43 -7.08 -9.12
C ALA A 154 12.46 -6.30 -8.31
N ASP A 155 11.98 -5.30 -7.57
CA ASP A 155 12.77 -4.47 -6.68
C ASP A 155 12.40 -4.74 -5.24
N ILE A 156 13.38 -4.63 -4.34
CA ILE A 156 13.15 -4.56 -2.90
C ILE A 156 13.40 -3.12 -2.47
N LEU A 157 12.40 -2.48 -1.89
CA LEU A 157 12.43 -1.11 -1.42
C LEU A 157 12.54 -1.09 0.10
N PHE A 158 13.60 -0.44 0.56
CA PHE A 158 13.82 -0.11 1.96
C PHE A 158 13.14 1.23 2.25
N LEU A 159 12.03 1.19 2.99
CA LEU A 159 11.21 2.35 3.30
C LEU A 159 11.59 2.88 4.68
N SER A 160 11.98 4.15 4.78
CA SER A 160 12.42 4.74 6.05
C SER A 160 11.46 5.79 6.57
N SER A 161 11.29 5.84 7.89
CA SER A 161 10.53 6.90 8.58
C SER A 161 11.28 8.23 8.68
N SER A 162 12.52 8.29 8.21
CA SER A 162 13.35 9.49 8.21
C SER A 162 13.17 10.30 6.91
N SER A 163 13.28 11.64 6.99
CA SER A 163 13.07 12.57 5.88
C SER A 163 14.03 12.41 4.68
N ASN A 164 14.93 11.43 4.70
CA ASN A 164 15.95 11.20 3.68
C ASN A 164 15.63 10.01 2.74
N GLY A 165 14.48 9.34 2.86
CA GLY A 165 14.12 8.22 1.97
C GLY A 165 12.63 7.88 1.89
N VAL A 166 12.09 7.96 0.66
CA VAL A 166 10.97 7.23 -0.01
C VAL A 166 9.63 6.98 0.74
N ALA A 167 9.44 7.25 2.02
CA ALA A 167 8.13 7.07 2.70
C ALA A 167 7.60 8.37 3.35
N PRO A 168 6.26 8.52 3.45
CA PRO A 168 5.58 9.76 3.82
C PRO A 168 5.62 10.13 5.31
#